data_AF-A0A6L7AEX6-F1
#
_entry.id   AF-A0A6L7AEX6-F1
#
_cell.length_a   1.000
_cell.length_b   1.000
_cell.length_c   1.000
_cell.angle_alpha   90.00
_cell.angle_beta   90.00
_cell.angle_gamma   90.00
#
_symmetry.space_group_name_H-M   'P 1'
#
loop_
_entity.id
_entity.type
_entity.pdbx_description
1 polymer ?
#
loop_
_entity_poly.entity_id
_entity_poly.type
_entity_poly.pdbx_seq_one_letter_code
_entity_poly.pdbx_strand_id
1 'polypeptide(L)' 'MDLHNLGVIAAGIAAAGAAIGGGIGNGVLISQFLAGMSRQPELESRLLSRMFLGVGSGKAFHSLSVEYRPTYL' A
#
# COMPACT_ATOMS: atom_id res chain seq x y z
N MET A 1 32.62 6.52 -4.87
CA MET A 1 31.32 5.93 -4.50
C MET A 1 30.80 5.23 -5.73
N ASP A 2 30.61 3.93 -5.60
CA ASP A 2 30.41 3.00 -6.70
C ASP A 2 28.93 3.04 -7.10
N LEU A 3 28.63 2.79 -8.37
CA LEU A 3 27.27 2.91 -8.92
C LEU A 3 26.25 2.02 -8.17
N HIS A 4 26.71 0.88 -7.66
CA HIS A 4 25.95 -0.02 -6.81
C HIS A 4 25.49 0.64 -5.49
N ASN A 5 26.38 1.37 -4.81
CA ASN A 5 26.06 2.03 -3.54
C ASN A 5 25.04 3.18 -3.73
N LEU A 6 25.13 3.89 -4.85
CA LEU A 6 24.13 4.90 -5.24
C LEU A 6 22.76 4.27 -5.53
N GLY A 7 22.73 3.10 -6.18
CA GLY A 7 21.51 2.35 -6.45
C GLY A 7 20.78 1.89 -5.18
N VAL A 8 21.53 1.42 -4.17
CA VAL A 8 20.96 1.01 -2.88
C VAL A 8 20.34 2.18 -2.12
N ILE A 9 21.00 3.35 -2.14
CA ILE A 9 20.46 4.56 -1.50
C ILE A 9 19.19 5.03 -2.21
N ALA A 10 19.18 5.04 -3.54
CA ALA A 10 18.00 5.39 -4.33
C ALA A 10 16.82 4.44 -4.06
N ALA A 11 17.07 3.13 -3.99
CA ALA A 11 16.07 2.13 -3.65
C ALA A 11 15.50 2.33 -2.23
N GLY A 12 16.36 2.67 -1.26
CA GLY A 12 15.93 2.97 0.11
C GLY A 12 14.99 4.18 0.21
N ILE A 13 15.29 5.25 -0.53
CA ILE A 13 14.44 6.46 -0.58
C ILE A 13 13.10 6.15 -1.27
N ALA A 14 13.12 5.41 -2.38
CA ALA A 14 11.91 5.01 -3.08
C ALA A 14 11.00 4.12 -2.20
N ALA A 15 11.59 3.17 -1.48
CA ALA A 15 10.87 2.31 -0.54
C ALA A 15 10.26 3.10 0.63
N ALA A 16 10.97 4.08 1.17
CA ALA A 16 10.46 4.95 2.22
C ALA A 16 9.25 5.79 1.72
N GLY A 17 9.34 6.34 0.51
CA GLY A 17 8.22 7.06 -0.11
C GLY A 17 6.99 6.17 -0.33
N ALA A 18 7.19 4.95 -0.83
CA ALA A 18 6.12 3.98 -1.02
C ALA A 18 5.47 3.54 0.30
N ALA A 19 6.26 3.35 1.36
CA ALA A 19 5.75 2.99 2.69
C ALA A 19 4.88 4.09 3.30
N ILE A 20 5.29 5.36 3.17
CA ILE A 20 4.51 6.51 3.64
C ILE A 20 3.19 6.62 2.88
N GLY A 21 3.24 6.56 1.53
CA GLY A 21 2.04 6.62 0.70
C GLY A 21 1.06 5.47 0.99
N GLY A 22 1.57 4.25 1.14
CA GLY A 22 0.76 3.08 1.50
C GLY A 22 0.14 3.17 2.90
N GLY A 23 0.90 3.67 3.88
CA GLY A 23 0.43 3.87 5.25
C GLY A 23 -0.70 4.89 5.35
N ILE A 24 -0.55 6.05 4.70
CA ILE A 24 -1.57 7.11 4.69
C ILE A 24 -2.85 6.62 3.98
N GLY A 25 -2.73 6.01 2.80
CA GLY A 25 -3.87 5.50 2.05
C GLY A 25 -4.68 4.47 2.83
N ASN A 26 -3.98 3.52 3.49
CA ASN A 26 -4.63 2.50 4.30
C ASN A 26 -5.26 3.09 5.58
N GLY A 27 -4.62 4.07 6.22
CA GLY A 27 -5.17 4.76 7.39
C GLY A 27 -6.47 5.52 7.11
N VAL A 28 -6.52 6.26 5.99
CA VAL A 28 -7.74 6.95 5.56
C VAL A 28 -8.86 5.95 5.28
N LEU A 29 -8.55 4.87 4.55
CA LEU A 29 -9.53 3.84 4.22
C LEU A 29 -10.11 3.15 5.47
N ILE A 30 -9.26 2.80 6.44
CA ILE A 30 -9.71 2.20 7.71
C ILE A 30 -10.53 3.19 8.52
N SER A 31 -10.15 4.46 8.58
CA SER A 31 -10.92 5.46 9.33
C SER A 31 -12.35 5.64 8.78
N GLN A 32 -12.50 5.64 7.45
CA GLN A 32 -13.79 5.70 6.76
C GLN A 32 -14.62 4.43 7.01
N PHE A 33 -13.97 3.26 7.00
CA PHE A 33 -14.61 1.99 7.35
C PHE A 33 -15.13 1.99 8.79
N LEU A 34 -14.32 2.43 9.76
CA LEU A 34 -14.70 2.49 11.17
C LEU A 34 -15.85 3.48 11.41
N ALA A 35 -15.82 4.63 10.73
CA ALA A 35 -16.90 5.62 10.76
C ALA A 35 -18.19 5.14 10.07
N GLY A 36 -18.08 4.25 9.07
CA GLY A 36 -19.22 3.61 8.42
C GLY A 36 -19.87 2.56 9.33
N MET A 37 -19.06 1.70 9.95
CA MET A 37 -19.55 0.69 10.89
C MET A 37 -20.21 1.30 12.13
N SER A 38 -19.65 2.39 12.68
CA SER A 38 -20.22 3.05 13.86
C SER A 38 -21.58 3.70 13.58
N ARG A 39 -21.84 4.09 12.33
CA ARG A 39 -23.13 4.64 11.90
C ARG A 39 -24.14 3.57 11.48
N GLN A 40 -23.67 2.47 10.87
CA GLN A 40 -24.51 1.43 10.29
C GLN A 40 -23.89 0.05 10.51
N PRO A 41 -24.03 -0.54 11.71
CA PRO A 41 -23.44 -1.83 12.04
C PRO A 41 -24.06 -2.98 11.24
N GLU A 42 -25.31 -2.87 10.77
CA GLU A 42 -25.93 -3.94 9.97
C GLU A 42 -25.29 -4.10 8.58
N LEU A 43 -24.56 -3.08 8.11
CA LEU A 43 -23.85 -3.10 6.84
C LEU A 43 -22.38 -3.55 6.95
N GLU A 44 -21.94 -3.97 8.13
CA GLU A 44 -20.54 -4.36 8.41
C GLU A 44 -19.99 -5.34 7.37
N SER A 45 -20.72 -6.41 7.04
CA SER A 45 -20.31 -7.42 6.04
C SER A 45 -20.06 -6.82 4.64
N ARG A 46 -20.90 -5.86 4.22
CA ARG A 46 -20.73 -5.15 2.94
C ARG A 46 -19.60 -4.12 3.02
N LEU A 47 -19.44 -3.44 4.15
CA LEU A 47 -18.36 -2.48 4.38
C LEU A 47 -16.99 -3.18 4.43
N LEU A 48 -16.89 -4.36 5.05
CA LEU A 48 -15.69 -5.20 5.08
C LEU A 48 -15.30 -5.63 3.66
N SER A 49 -16.27 -6.11 2.88
CA SER A 49 -16.03 -6.50 1.48
C SER A 49 -15.48 -5.34 0.64
N ARG A 50 -16.03 -4.13 0.82
CA ARG A 50 -15.54 -2.91 0.14
C ARG A 50 -14.17 -2.47 0.65
N MET A 51 -13.91 -2.61 1.96
CA MET A 51 -12.61 -2.35 2.56
C MET A 51 -11.53 -3.26 1.96
N PHE A 52 -11.78 -4.57 1.87
CA PHE A 52 -10.84 -5.53 1.27
C PHE A 52 -10.59 -5.27 -0.21
N LEU A 53 -11.59 -4.86 -0.98
CA LEU A 53 -11.39 -4.45 -2.38
C LEU A 53 -10.50 -3.20 -2.50
N GLY A 54 -10.68 -2.22 -1.61
CA GLY A 54 -9.85 -1.01 -1.59
C GLY A 54 -8.41 -1.28 -1.13
N VAL A 55 -8.23 -2.08 -0.08
CA VAL A 55 -6.90 -2.51 0.39
C VAL A 55 -6.21 -3.41 -0.64
N GLY A 56 -6.94 -4.31 -1.28
CA GLY A 56 -6.45 -5.22 -2.33
C GLY A 56 -5.97 -4.47 -3.57
N SER A 57 -6.68 -3.43 -3.98
CA SER A 57 -6.28 -2.57 -5.11
C SER A 57 -4.98 -1.81 -4.83
N GLY A 58 -4.79 -1.32 -3.60
CA GLY A 58 -3.54 -0.67 -3.19
C GLY A 58 -2.33 -1.61 -3.16
N LYS A 59 -2.52 -2.88 -2.77
CA LYS A 59 -1.46 -3.90 -2.78
C LYS A 59 -1.02 -4.26 -4.19
N ALA A 60 -1.92 -4.30 -5.16
CA ALA A 60 -1.61 -4.59 -6.56
C ALA A 60 -0.69 -3.53 -7.20
N PHE A 61 -0.87 -2.25 -6.86
CA PHE A 61 0.02 -1.18 -7.30
C PHE A 61 1.40 -1.26 -6.63
N HIS A 62 1.44 -1.63 -5.35
CA HIS A 62 2.70 -1.84 -4.63
C HIS A 62 3.47 -3.03 -5.21
N SER A 63 2.83 -4.18 -5.49
CA SER A 63 3.49 -5.35 -6.05
C SER A 63 4.11 -5.10 -7.42
N LEU A 64 3.43 -4.31 -8.28
CA LEU A 64 4.00 -3.89 -9.56
C LEU A 64 5.28 -3.04 -9.38
N SER A 65 5.38 -2.30 -8.27
CA SER A 65 6.54 -1.47 -7.95
C SER A 65 7.73 -2.28 -7.40
N VAL A 66 7.50 -3.46 -6.81
CA VAL A 66 8.58 -4.31 -6.24
C VAL A 66 9.09 -5.38 -7.21
N GLU A 67 8.38 -5.64 -8.30
CA GLU A 67 8.82 -6.57 -9.35
C GLU A 67 9.80 -5.91 -10.34
N TYR A 68 10.89 -5.35 -9.80
CA TYR A 68 12.11 -5.16 -10.57
C TYR A 68 13.09 -6.23 -10.12
N ARG A 69 12.83 -7.49 -10.50
CA ARG A 69 13.85 -8.53 -10.45
C ARG A 69 14.73 -8.35 -11.69
N PRO A 70 15.97 -7.86 -11.58
CA PRO A 70 16.91 -7.99 -12.70
C PRO A 70 17.22 -9.47 -12.84
N THR A 71 16.48 -10.14 -13.73
CA THR A 71 16.83 -11.49 -14.19
C THR A 71 17.70 -11.31 -15.41
N TYR A 72 19.00 -11.03 -15.26
CA TYR A 72 20.07 -11.37 -16.20
C TYR A 72 21.42 -11.31 -15.46
N LEU A 73 22.16 -12.45 -15.55
CA LEU A 73 23.60 -12.70 -15.36
C LEU A 73 24.45 -11.72 -14.53
#